data_AF-A6YQT0-F1
#
_entry.id   AF-A6YQT0-F1
#
_cell.length_a   1.000
_cell.length_b   1.000
_cell.length_c   1.000
_cell.angle_alpha   90.00
_cell.angle_beta   90.00
_cell.angle_gamma   90.00
#
_symmetry.space_group_name_H-M   'P 1'
#
loop_
_entity.id
_entity.type
_entity.pdbx_description
1 polymer ?
#
loop_
_entity_poly.entity_id
_entity_poly.type
_entity_poly.pdbx_seq_one_letter_code
_entity_poly.pdbx_strand_id
1 'polypeptide(L)'
;PQSREARQQRFAHFTELAIVSVQEIVDFAKQLPGFLQLSREDQIALLKTSTIEVMLLETSRRYNPGNESITFLKDFSYNREDFAKAGLQVEFINPIFEFSRAMNELQLNDAEFALLIAISIFSADRPNVQDQLQVERLQHTYVEALHAYVSIHHPNDPLMFPRILMKLVSLRTLSSVHSEQVFALRLQDKKLPPLLSEIWDVHE
;
A
#
# COMPACT_ATOMS: atom_id res chain seq x y z
N PRO A 1 -28.98 -17.41 3.57
CA PRO A 1 -29.25 -16.24 4.46
C PRO A 1 -28.09 -15.94 5.41
N GLN A 2 -27.73 -16.86 6.33
CA GLN A 2 -26.62 -16.70 7.28
C GLN A 2 -25.24 -16.51 6.60
N SER A 3 -24.98 -17.18 5.47
CA SER A 3 -23.72 -17.02 4.72
C SER A 3 -23.54 -15.64 4.07
N ARG A 4 -24.65 -14.99 3.68
CA ARG A 4 -24.62 -13.66 3.04
C ARG A 4 -24.36 -12.56 4.06
N GLU A 5 -24.99 -12.65 5.22
CA GLU A 5 -24.76 -11.73 6.35
C GLU A 5 -23.32 -11.84 6.88
N ALA A 6 -22.81 -13.07 7.07
CA ALA A 6 -21.44 -13.29 7.50
C ALA A 6 -20.41 -12.72 6.50
N ARG A 7 -20.65 -12.88 5.18
CA ARG A 7 -19.82 -12.25 4.14
C ARG A 7 -19.90 -10.72 4.18
N GLN A 8 -21.07 -10.16 4.48
CA GLN A 8 -21.22 -8.70 4.61
C GLN A 8 -20.47 -8.15 5.82
N GLN A 9 -20.53 -8.84 6.96
CA GLN A 9 -19.80 -8.45 8.17
C GLN A 9 -18.28 -8.51 7.96
N ARG A 10 -17.76 -9.56 7.29
CA ARG A 10 -16.33 -9.65 6.96
C ARG A 10 -15.89 -8.54 6.02
N PHE A 11 -16.67 -8.25 4.99
CA PHE A 11 -16.40 -7.14 4.09
C PHE A 11 -16.35 -5.80 4.85
N ALA A 12 -17.35 -5.54 5.70
CA ALA A 12 -17.40 -4.33 6.53
C ALA A 12 -16.14 -4.20 7.40
N HIS A 13 -15.74 -5.28 8.07
CA HIS A 13 -14.54 -5.32 8.90
C HIS A 13 -13.27 -4.98 8.10
N PHE A 14 -13.08 -5.56 6.92
CA PHE A 14 -11.93 -5.22 6.06
C PHE A 14 -11.96 -3.77 5.60
N THR A 15 -13.13 -3.21 5.29
CA THR A 15 -13.24 -1.80 4.94
C THR A 15 -12.98 -0.85 6.11
N GLU A 16 -13.32 -1.25 7.34
CA GLU A 16 -12.98 -0.50 8.56
C GLU A 16 -11.46 -0.48 8.78
N LEU A 17 -10.79 -1.63 8.65
CA LEU A 17 -9.32 -1.70 8.70
C LEU A 17 -8.67 -0.83 7.63
N ALA A 18 -9.22 -0.82 6.41
CA ALA A 18 -8.74 0.04 5.34
C ALA A 18 -8.89 1.53 5.68
N ILE A 19 -10.01 1.96 6.26
CA ILE A 19 -10.20 3.36 6.70
C ILE A 19 -9.14 3.78 7.71
N VAL A 20 -8.88 2.94 8.72
CA VAL A 20 -7.85 3.21 9.73
C VAL A 20 -6.48 3.33 9.05
N SER A 21 -6.16 2.41 8.13
CA SER A 21 -4.90 2.45 7.39
C SER A 21 -4.75 3.74 6.56
N VAL A 22 -5.82 4.20 5.89
CA VAL A 22 -5.81 5.48 5.14
C VAL A 22 -5.46 6.65 6.07
N GLN A 23 -6.04 6.69 7.27
CA GLN A 23 -5.77 7.76 8.24
C GLN A 23 -4.31 7.74 8.70
N GLU A 24 -3.78 6.56 9.03
CA GLU A 24 -2.37 6.39 9.40
C GLU A 24 -1.43 6.82 8.28
N ILE A 25 -1.75 6.50 7.02
CA ILE A 25 -0.96 6.90 5.84
C ILE A 25 -0.96 8.42 5.68
N VAL A 26 -2.11 9.06 5.84
CA VAL A 26 -2.23 10.52 5.76
C VAL A 26 -1.39 11.19 6.86
N ASP A 27 -1.44 10.66 8.08
CA ASP A 27 -0.67 11.20 9.19
C ASP A 27 0.83 10.95 9.06
N PHE A 28 1.23 9.81 8.48
CA PHE A 28 2.61 9.57 8.08
C PHE A 28 3.09 10.57 7.03
N ALA A 29 2.32 10.77 5.96
CA ALA A 29 2.68 11.68 4.87
C ALA A 29 2.87 13.12 5.37
N LYS A 30 2.01 13.60 6.27
CA LYS A 30 2.16 14.94 6.89
C LYS A 30 3.44 15.10 7.70
N GLN A 31 4.03 14.01 8.19
CA GLN A 31 5.29 14.04 8.94
C GLN A 31 6.53 14.02 8.02
N LEU A 32 6.37 13.69 6.74
CA LEU A 32 7.48 13.68 5.79
C LEU A 32 7.94 15.13 5.50
N PRO A 33 9.22 15.45 5.71
CA PRO A 33 9.79 16.72 5.29
C PRO A 33 9.51 16.99 3.80
N GLY A 34 8.97 18.17 3.51
CA GLY A 34 8.63 18.61 2.16
C GLY A 34 7.16 18.39 1.77
N PHE A 35 6.44 17.46 2.41
CA PHE A 35 5.08 17.12 1.98
C PHE A 35 4.08 18.26 2.19
N LEU A 36 4.08 18.86 3.39
CA LEU A 36 3.18 19.98 3.72
C LEU A 36 3.53 21.29 2.99
N GLN A 37 4.70 21.35 2.36
CA GLN A 37 5.13 22.50 1.53
C GLN A 37 4.61 22.41 0.09
N LEU A 38 4.12 21.24 -0.35
CA LEU A 38 3.46 21.09 -1.64
C LEU A 38 2.08 21.75 -1.63
N SER A 39 1.57 22.04 -2.83
CA SER A 39 0.20 22.52 -3.01
C SER A 39 -0.82 21.52 -2.44
N ARG A 40 -2.02 21.98 -2.11
CA ARG A 40 -3.06 21.09 -1.56
C ARG A 40 -3.48 20.07 -2.61
N GLU A 41 -3.51 20.48 -3.86
CA GLU A 41 -3.79 19.66 -5.05
C GLU A 41 -2.77 18.53 -5.18
N ASP A 42 -1.47 18.85 -5.06
CA ASP A 42 -0.40 17.84 -5.11
C ASP A 42 -0.46 16.87 -3.93
N GLN A 43 -0.69 17.37 -2.71
CA GLN A 43 -0.84 16.51 -1.53
C GLN A 43 -1.98 15.49 -1.74
N ILE A 44 -3.11 15.93 -2.30
CA ILE A 44 -4.26 15.05 -2.60
C ILE A 44 -3.90 14.07 -3.71
N ALA A 45 -3.31 14.53 -4.81
CA ALA A 45 -2.92 13.69 -5.96
C ALA A 45 -1.96 12.57 -5.55
N LEU A 46 -0.94 12.89 -4.76
CA LEU A 46 0.03 11.93 -4.25
C LEU A 46 -0.63 10.93 -3.30
N LEU A 47 -1.46 11.39 -2.35
CA LEU A 47 -2.14 10.50 -1.40
C LEU A 47 -3.11 9.56 -2.09
N LYS A 48 -3.99 10.06 -2.97
CA LYS A 48 -5.00 9.23 -3.67
C LYS A 48 -4.36 8.04 -4.38
N THR A 49 -3.25 8.29 -5.05
CA THR A 49 -2.61 7.30 -5.94
C THR A 49 -1.61 6.40 -5.22
N SER A 50 -0.96 6.88 -4.15
CA SER A 50 -0.02 6.07 -3.36
C SER A 50 -0.68 5.23 -2.27
N THR A 51 -1.88 5.59 -1.81
CA THR A 51 -2.53 4.93 -0.65
C THR A 51 -2.57 3.42 -0.78
N ILE A 52 -3.01 2.87 -1.92
CA ILE A 52 -3.05 1.42 -2.11
C ILE A 52 -1.66 0.78 -2.07
N GLU A 53 -0.64 1.44 -2.64
CA GLU A 53 0.73 0.94 -2.64
C GLU A 53 1.31 0.90 -1.22
N VAL A 54 1.06 1.95 -0.44
CA VAL A 54 1.48 2.01 0.97
C VAL A 54 0.73 0.96 1.80
N MET A 55 -0.57 0.76 1.58
CA MET A 55 -1.33 -0.32 2.22
C MET A 55 -0.76 -1.71 1.88
N LEU A 56 -0.29 -1.93 0.65
CA LEU A 56 0.34 -3.18 0.24
C LEU A 56 1.72 -3.38 0.89
N LEU A 57 2.52 -2.32 1.01
CA LEU A 57 3.78 -2.35 1.77
C LEU A 57 3.54 -2.67 3.24
N GLU A 58 2.59 -1.99 3.88
CA GLU A 58 2.21 -2.24 5.27
C GLU A 58 1.64 -3.66 5.45
N THR A 59 0.84 -4.15 4.51
CA THR A 59 0.37 -5.54 4.47
C THR A 59 1.53 -6.53 4.43
N SER A 60 2.52 -6.29 3.57
CA SER A 60 3.69 -7.15 3.44
C SER A 60 4.55 -7.19 4.71
N ARG A 61 4.65 -6.06 5.42
CA ARG A 61 5.36 -5.95 6.71
C ARG A 61 4.72 -6.80 7.82
N ARG A 62 3.42 -7.08 7.73
CA ARG A 62 2.62 -7.86 8.68
C ARG A 62 2.50 -9.33 8.31
N TYR A 63 3.22 -9.78 7.28
CA TYR A 63 3.16 -11.15 6.79
C TYR A 63 3.87 -12.13 7.72
N ASN A 64 3.22 -13.26 8.00
CA ASN A 64 3.78 -14.37 8.75
C ASN A 64 4.00 -15.56 7.81
N PRO A 65 5.27 -15.93 7.53
CA PRO A 65 5.57 -17.05 6.64
C PRO A 65 5.22 -18.42 7.23
N GLY A 66 5.11 -18.55 8.56
CA GLY A 66 4.88 -19.83 9.23
C GLY A 66 3.46 -20.38 9.04
N ASN A 67 2.47 -19.50 8.88
CA ASN A 67 1.06 -19.88 8.68
C ASN A 67 0.42 -19.20 7.46
N GLU A 68 1.23 -18.57 6.59
CA GLU A 68 0.81 -17.84 5.40
C GLU A 68 -0.38 -16.89 5.66
N SER A 69 -0.19 -15.98 6.61
CA SER A 69 -1.23 -15.03 7.01
C SER A 69 -0.68 -13.62 7.21
N ILE A 70 -1.58 -12.63 7.26
CA ILE A 70 -1.28 -11.22 7.53
C ILE A 70 -1.98 -10.83 8.82
N THR A 71 -1.24 -10.23 9.76
CA THR A 71 -1.78 -9.83 11.07
C THR A 71 -2.00 -8.32 11.18
N PHE A 72 -3.26 -7.88 11.23
CA PHE A 72 -3.65 -6.49 11.44
C PHE A 72 -3.94 -6.20 12.91
N LEU A 73 -3.67 -4.95 13.34
CA LEU A 73 -3.89 -4.46 14.72
C LEU A 73 -3.40 -5.43 15.82
N LYS A 74 -2.31 -6.17 15.57
CA LYS A 74 -1.66 -7.17 16.42
C LYS A 74 -2.45 -8.46 16.74
N ASP A 75 -3.78 -8.44 16.63
CA ASP A 75 -4.61 -9.57 17.06
C ASP A 75 -5.39 -10.25 15.92
N PHE A 76 -5.48 -9.63 14.74
CA PHE A 76 -6.31 -10.10 13.65
C PHE A 76 -5.50 -10.72 12.52
N SER A 77 -5.32 -12.04 12.58
CA SER A 77 -4.58 -12.83 11.57
C SER A 77 -5.52 -13.35 10.49
N TYR A 78 -5.23 -13.02 9.22
CA TYR A 78 -6.04 -13.44 8.06
C TYR A 78 -5.20 -14.16 7.03
N ASN A 79 -5.68 -15.33 6.59
CA ASN A 79 -5.10 -16.06 5.47
C ASN A 79 -5.83 -15.75 4.15
N ARG A 80 -5.39 -16.36 3.04
CA ARG A 80 -6.02 -16.20 1.72
C ARG A 80 -7.52 -16.50 1.72
N GLU A 81 -7.95 -17.50 2.49
CA GLU A 81 -9.36 -17.90 2.59
C GLU A 81 -10.19 -16.83 3.30
N ASP A 82 -9.65 -16.17 4.32
CA ASP A 82 -10.33 -15.06 5.00
C ASP A 82 -10.53 -13.86 4.07
N PHE A 83 -9.52 -13.51 3.26
CA PHE A 83 -9.64 -12.48 2.22
C PHE A 83 -10.72 -12.86 1.19
N ALA A 84 -10.76 -14.13 0.76
CA ALA A 84 -11.79 -14.62 -0.15
C ALA A 84 -13.20 -14.58 0.47
N LYS A 85 -13.31 -14.91 1.77
CA LYS A 85 -14.56 -14.80 2.54
C LYS A 85 -15.02 -13.35 2.71
N ALA A 86 -14.09 -12.38 2.69
CA ALA A 86 -14.40 -10.96 2.66
C ALA A 86 -14.89 -10.47 1.28
N GLY A 87 -14.79 -11.29 0.24
CA GLY A 87 -15.28 -10.98 -1.12
C GLY A 87 -14.21 -10.50 -2.09
N LEU A 88 -12.93 -10.62 -1.72
CA LEU A 88 -11.82 -10.36 -2.63
C LEU A 88 -11.62 -11.55 -3.58
N GLN A 89 -11.22 -11.24 -4.81
CA GLN A 89 -10.99 -12.19 -5.90
C GLN A 89 -9.62 -12.83 -5.77
N VAL A 90 -9.51 -14.09 -6.22
CA VAL A 90 -8.25 -14.84 -6.11
C VAL A 90 -7.14 -14.20 -6.93
N GLU A 91 -7.49 -13.56 -8.03
CA GLU A 91 -6.62 -12.79 -8.93
C GLU A 91 -5.99 -11.58 -8.23
N PHE A 92 -6.62 -11.05 -7.17
CA PHE A 92 -6.06 -9.99 -6.34
C PHE A 92 -5.38 -10.54 -5.08
N ILE A 93 -5.98 -11.54 -4.43
CA ILE A 93 -5.45 -12.15 -3.20
C ILE A 93 -4.08 -12.78 -3.45
N ASN A 94 -3.93 -13.54 -4.54
CA ASN A 94 -2.69 -14.28 -4.78
C ASN A 94 -1.48 -13.35 -4.95
N PRO A 95 -1.54 -12.32 -5.80
CA PRO A 95 -0.49 -11.33 -5.92
C PRO A 95 -0.12 -10.62 -4.62
N ILE A 96 -1.09 -10.31 -3.74
CA ILE A 96 -0.80 -9.69 -2.42
C ILE A 96 0.13 -10.57 -1.60
N PHE A 97 -0.19 -11.86 -1.48
CA PHE A 97 0.59 -12.80 -0.68
C PHE A 97 1.92 -13.17 -1.34
N GLU A 98 1.99 -13.22 -2.67
CA GLU A 98 3.24 -13.40 -3.40
C GLU A 98 4.18 -12.22 -3.19
N PHE A 99 3.66 -11.00 -3.31
CA PHE A 99 4.41 -9.78 -2.98
C PHE A 99 4.86 -9.78 -1.52
N SER A 100 3.98 -10.16 -0.60
CA SER A 100 4.29 -10.23 0.83
C SER A 100 5.40 -11.23 1.15
N ARG A 101 5.38 -12.41 0.53
CA ARG A 101 6.47 -13.38 0.63
C ARG A 101 7.78 -12.82 0.10
N ALA A 102 7.74 -12.19 -1.07
CA ALA A 102 8.92 -11.62 -1.70
C ALA A 102 9.49 -10.41 -0.93
N MET A 103 8.65 -9.66 -0.20
CA MET A 103 9.08 -8.62 0.73
C MET A 103 9.67 -9.20 2.02
N ASN A 104 9.07 -10.28 2.56
CA ASN A 104 9.61 -10.98 3.72
C ASN A 104 11.02 -11.52 3.44
N GLU A 105 11.33 -12.00 2.24
CA GLU A 105 12.68 -12.45 1.87
C GLU A 105 13.74 -11.34 1.92
N LEU A 106 13.35 -10.07 1.76
CA LEU A 106 14.28 -8.95 1.88
C LEU A 106 14.67 -8.63 3.32
N GLN A 107 13.89 -9.08 4.31
CA GLN A 107 14.13 -8.86 5.75
C GLN A 107 14.35 -7.37 6.08
N LEU A 108 13.53 -6.49 5.50
CA LEU A 108 13.64 -5.05 5.71
C LEU A 108 13.28 -4.67 7.14
N ASN A 109 14.04 -3.74 7.71
CA ASN A 109 13.73 -3.13 8.99
C ASN A 109 12.80 -1.92 8.85
N ASP A 110 12.41 -1.34 9.99
CA ASP A 110 11.45 -0.23 10.06
C ASP A 110 11.89 1.01 9.27
N ALA A 111 13.18 1.34 9.27
CA ALA A 111 13.70 2.50 8.56
C ALA A 111 13.66 2.29 7.04
N GLU A 112 13.99 1.09 6.57
CA GLU A 112 13.93 0.73 5.15
C GLU A 112 12.50 0.74 4.62
N PHE A 113 11.54 0.22 5.41
CA PHE A 113 10.12 0.33 5.09
C PHE A 113 9.68 1.81 5.03
N ALA A 114 10.02 2.62 6.03
CA ALA A 114 9.63 4.03 6.06
C ALA A 114 10.19 4.82 4.86
N LEU A 115 11.44 4.56 4.48
CA LEU A 115 12.07 5.18 3.31
C LEU A 115 11.40 4.72 2.01
N LEU A 116 11.11 3.42 1.86
CA LEU A 116 10.41 2.89 0.69
C LEU A 116 9.00 3.47 0.54
N ILE A 117 8.27 3.61 1.65
CA ILE A 117 6.95 4.26 1.69
C ILE A 117 7.06 5.73 1.26
N ALA A 118 8.03 6.47 1.80
CA ALA A 118 8.26 7.87 1.42
C ALA A 118 8.54 8.01 -0.09
N ILE A 119 9.36 7.12 -0.67
CA ILE A 119 9.65 7.11 -2.10
C ILE A 119 8.39 6.81 -2.93
N SER A 120 7.54 5.87 -2.50
CA SER A 120 6.27 5.56 -3.18
C SER A 120 5.29 6.75 -3.14
N ILE A 121 5.20 7.45 -2.00
CA ILE A 121 4.37 8.66 -1.83
C ILE A 121 4.84 9.77 -2.77
N PHE A 122 6.15 10.08 -2.78
CA PHE A 122 6.71 11.13 -3.63
C PHE A 122 6.96 10.65 -5.08
N SER A 123 5.95 10.08 -5.73
CA SER A 123 6.04 9.74 -7.16
C SER A 123 5.58 10.93 -8.02
N ALA A 124 6.45 11.50 -8.84
CA ALA A 124 6.11 12.67 -9.68
C ALA A 124 5.20 12.31 -10.87
N ASP A 125 5.19 11.04 -11.29
CA ASP A 125 4.42 10.53 -12.43
C ASP A 125 2.96 10.22 -12.10
N ARG A 126 2.48 10.61 -10.91
CA ARG A 126 1.08 10.40 -10.51
C ARG A 126 0.14 11.34 -11.28
N PRO A 127 -1.06 10.86 -11.65
CA PRO A 127 -2.10 11.72 -12.21
C PRO A 127 -2.37 12.97 -11.38
N ASN A 128 -2.55 14.11 -12.04
CA ASN A 128 -2.93 15.41 -11.46
C ASN A 128 -1.87 16.10 -10.59
N VAL A 129 -0.63 15.60 -10.53
CA VAL A 129 0.49 16.34 -9.93
C VAL A 129 0.86 17.54 -10.81
N GLN A 130 0.88 18.71 -10.19
CA GLN A 130 1.17 20.01 -10.80
C GLN A 130 2.68 20.28 -10.79
N ASP A 131 3.34 20.22 -9.61
CA ASP A 131 4.78 20.49 -9.48
C ASP A 131 5.61 19.20 -9.46
N GLN A 132 5.70 18.54 -10.62
CA GLN A 132 6.43 17.29 -10.78
C GLN A 132 7.92 17.43 -10.43
N LEU A 133 8.53 18.57 -10.74
CA LEU A 133 9.94 18.82 -10.48
C LEU A 133 10.23 18.90 -8.98
N GLN A 134 9.36 19.58 -8.21
CA GLN A 134 9.51 19.63 -6.77
C GLN A 134 9.29 18.25 -6.14
N VAL A 135 8.30 17.47 -6.61
CA VAL A 135 8.06 16.11 -6.11
C VAL A 135 9.27 15.20 -6.39
N GLU A 136 9.85 15.24 -7.58
CA GLU A 136 11.03 14.46 -7.94
C GLU A 136 12.24 14.81 -7.05
N ARG A 137 12.45 16.10 -6.76
CA ARG A 137 13.51 16.54 -5.83
C ARG A 137 13.32 15.99 -4.41
N LEU A 138 12.07 15.99 -3.93
CA LEU A 138 11.74 15.38 -2.64
C LEU A 138 12.03 13.89 -2.68
N GLN A 139 11.54 13.18 -3.71
CA GLN A 139 11.76 11.74 -3.88
C GLN A 139 13.25 11.38 -3.88
N HIS A 140 14.05 12.11 -4.66
CA HIS A 140 15.49 11.88 -4.78
C HIS A 140 16.20 11.93 -3.42
N THR A 141 15.77 12.82 -2.52
CA THR A 141 16.31 12.90 -1.16
C THR A 141 16.11 11.61 -0.38
N TYR A 142 14.93 10.98 -0.49
CA TYR A 142 14.64 9.70 0.17
C TYR A 142 15.32 8.51 -0.52
N VAL A 143 15.47 8.55 -1.86
CA VAL A 143 16.20 7.52 -2.61
C VAL A 143 17.67 7.49 -2.20
N GLU A 144 18.33 8.64 -2.11
CA GLU A 144 19.72 8.74 -1.65
C GLU A 144 19.86 8.31 -0.19
N ALA A 145 18.93 8.71 0.67
CA ALA A 145 18.91 8.27 2.07
C ALA A 145 18.78 6.74 2.19
N LEU A 146 17.89 6.12 1.40
CA LEU A 146 17.75 4.66 1.34
C LEU A 146 19.02 3.99 0.84
N HIS A 147 19.63 4.52 -0.22
CA HIS A 147 20.87 3.97 -0.77
C HIS A 147 22.00 3.98 0.26
N ALA A 148 22.20 5.10 0.95
CA ALA A 148 23.21 5.23 1.99
C ALA A 148 22.93 4.29 3.17
N TYR A 149 21.67 4.25 3.64
CA TYR A 149 21.27 3.42 4.77
C TYR A 149 21.45 1.92 4.47
N VAL A 150 20.96 1.45 3.32
CA VAL A 150 21.11 0.05 2.90
C VAL A 150 22.58 -0.33 2.73
N SER A 151 23.42 0.57 2.20
CA SER A 151 24.86 0.31 2.04
C SER A 151 25.59 0.09 3.38
N ILE A 152 25.12 0.72 4.45
CA ILE A 152 25.66 0.57 5.80
C ILE A 152 25.12 -0.70 6.47
N HIS A 153 23.82 -0.99 6.31
CA HIS A 153 23.14 -2.10 6.98
C HIS A 153 23.32 -3.45 6.27
N HIS A 154 23.57 -3.45 4.97
CA HIS A 154 23.79 -4.63 4.14
C HIS A 154 25.11 -4.54 3.36
N PRO A 155 26.27 -4.39 4.04
CA PRO A 155 27.54 -4.09 3.37
C PRO A 155 28.04 -5.21 2.44
N ASN A 156 27.55 -6.44 2.65
CA ASN A 156 27.90 -7.61 1.84
C ASN A 156 26.88 -7.88 0.71
N ASP A 157 25.88 -7.02 0.54
CA ASP A 157 24.80 -7.21 -0.42
C ASP A 157 24.52 -5.91 -1.21
N PRO A 158 25.39 -5.58 -2.18
CA PRO A 158 25.25 -4.36 -2.98
C PRO A 158 23.98 -4.38 -3.85
N LEU A 159 23.34 -5.53 -4.02
CA LEU A 159 22.11 -5.69 -4.79
C LEU A 159 20.85 -5.48 -3.93
N MET A 160 20.97 -5.22 -2.63
CA MET A 160 19.82 -4.95 -1.76
C MET A 160 19.06 -3.70 -2.22
N PHE A 161 19.76 -2.58 -2.42
CA PHE A 161 19.15 -1.32 -2.85
C PHE A 161 18.34 -1.43 -4.15
N PRO A 162 18.90 -1.94 -5.28
CA PRO A 162 18.12 -2.09 -6.50
C PRO A 162 16.97 -3.10 -6.35
N ARG A 163 17.13 -4.17 -5.55
CA ARG A 163 16.02 -5.11 -5.29
C ARG A 163 14.86 -4.46 -4.55
N ILE A 164 15.15 -3.57 -3.59
CA ILE A 164 14.13 -2.77 -2.90
C ILE A 164 13.42 -1.85 -3.89
N LEU A 165 14.15 -1.09 -4.71
CA LEU A 165 13.55 -0.18 -5.69
C LEU A 165 12.66 -0.90 -6.71
N MET A 166 13.03 -2.11 -7.14
CA MET A 166 12.19 -2.91 -8.05
C MET A 166 10.83 -3.28 -7.46
N LYS A 167 10.66 -3.25 -6.13
CA LYS A 167 9.34 -3.45 -5.51
C LYS A 167 8.37 -2.32 -5.81
N LEU A 168 8.85 -1.10 -6.06
CA LEU A 168 8.01 0.01 -6.52
C LEU A 168 7.35 -0.30 -7.86
N VAL A 169 8.05 -1.00 -8.75
CA VAL A 169 7.49 -1.44 -10.04
C VAL A 169 6.41 -2.49 -9.82
N SER A 170 6.65 -3.47 -8.94
CA SER A 170 5.65 -4.48 -8.57
C SER A 170 4.39 -3.86 -7.96
N LEU A 171 4.53 -2.78 -7.18
CA LEU A 171 3.41 -2.04 -6.61
C LEU A 171 2.53 -1.40 -7.69
N ARG A 172 3.11 -0.91 -8.80
CA ARG A 172 2.31 -0.40 -9.93
C ARG A 172 1.42 -1.48 -10.54
N THR A 173 1.94 -2.70 -10.70
CA THR A 173 1.15 -3.84 -11.18
C THR A 173 0.04 -4.18 -10.20
N LEU A 174 0.33 -4.29 -8.91
CA LEU A 174 -0.67 -4.58 -7.89
C LEU A 174 -1.76 -3.49 -7.79
N SER A 175 -1.38 -2.22 -7.97
CA SER A 175 -2.32 -1.10 -8.02
C SER A 175 -3.31 -1.21 -9.20
N SER A 176 -2.83 -1.71 -10.35
CA SER A 176 -3.70 -2.03 -11.49
C SER A 176 -4.69 -3.15 -11.16
N VAL A 177 -4.21 -4.26 -10.57
CA VAL A 177 -5.07 -5.39 -10.16
C VAL A 177 -6.09 -4.96 -9.10
N HIS A 178 -5.68 -4.08 -8.17
CA HIS A 178 -6.60 -3.48 -7.20
C HIS A 178 -7.70 -2.66 -7.88
N SER A 179 -7.38 -1.90 -8.92
CA SER A 179 -8.39 -1.15 -9.70
C SER A 179 -9.45 -2.08 -10.31
N GLU A 180 -9.03 -3.23 -10.85
CA GLU A 180 -9.94 -4.27 -11.37
C GLU A 180 -10.80 -4.88 -10.26
N GLN A 181 -10.20 -5.14 -9.09
CA GLN A 181 -10.92 -5.63 -7.92
C GLN A 181 -11.98 -4.63 -7.44
N VAL A 182 -11.65 -3.34 -7.38
CA VAL A 182 -12.61 -2.29 -7.01
C VAL A 182 -13.77 -2.25 -8.00
N PHE A 183 -13.47 -2.31 -9.31
CA PHE A 183 -14.50 -2.39 -10.34
C PHE A 183 -15.43 -3.61 -10.16
N ALA A 184 -14.86 -4.79 -9.87
CA ALA A 184 -15.63 -5.99 -9.62
C ALA A 184 -16.53 -5.89 -8.38
N LEU A 185 -16.11 -5.20 -7.32
CA LEU A 185 -16.95 -4.94 -6.15
C LEU A 185 -18.17 -4.10 -6.52
N ARG A 186 -18.01 -3.10 -7.40
CA ARG A 186 -19.14 -2.30 -7.91
C ARG A 186 -20.17 -3.18 -8.62
N LEU A 187 -19.72 -4.08 -9.50
CA LEU A 187 -20.61 -5.02 -10.20
C LEU A 187 -21.36 -5.97 -9.26
N GLN A 188 -20.83 -6.21 -8.06
CA GLN A 188 -21.47 -7.04 -7.03
C GLN A 188 -22.39 -6.23 -6.09
N ASP A 189 -22.67 -4.95 -6.39
CA ASP A 189 -23.47 -4.04 -5.56
C ASP A 189 -22.92 -3.90 -4.12
N LYS A 190 -21.59 -4.03 -3.98
CA LYS A 190 -20.89 -3.78 -2.72
C LYS A 190 -20.62 -2.28 -2.60
N LYS A 191 -21.21 -1.65 -1.59
CA LYS A 191 -20.97 -0.23 -1.29
C LYS A 191 -19.73 -0.08 -0.43
N LEU A 192 -18.75 0.64 -0.96
CA LEU A 192 -17.57 1.07 -0.22
C LEU A 192 -17.94 2.25 0.70
N PRO A 193 -17.31 2.35 1.89
CA PRO A 193 -17.43 3.54 2.72
C PRO A 193 -17.01 4.81 1.98
N PRO A 194 -17.58 5.99 2.29
CA PRO A 194 -17.35 7.23 1.55
C PRO A 194 -15.88 7.59 1.33
N LEU A 195 -15.04 7.45 2.36
CA LEU A 195 -13.60 7.74 2.27
C LEU A 195 -12.89 6.84 1.25
N LEU A 196 -13.19 5.53 1.24
CA LEU A 196 -12.57 4.60 0.30
C LEU A 196 -13.07 4.84 -1.13
N SER A 197 -14.36 5.19 -1.28
CA SER A 197 -14.92 5.56 -2.58
C SER A 197 -14.26 6.83 -3.14
N GLU A 198 -13.93 7.81 -2.30
CA GLU A 198 -13.24 9.04 -2.70
C GLU A 198 -11.77 8.79 -3.08
N ILE A 199 -11.05 7.96 -2.32
CA ILE A 199 -9.64 7.66 -2.57
C ILE A 199 -9.44 6.80 -3.81
N TRP A 200 -10.31 5.81 -4.02
CA TRP A 200 -10.21 4.90 -5.18
C TRP A 200 -11.03 5.37 -6.38
N ASP A 201 -11.43 6.65 -6.40
CA ASP A 201 -12.19 7.32 -7.46
C ASP A 201 -13.40 6.49 -7.95
N VAL A 202 -14.08 5.86 -7.00
CA VAL A 202 -15.29 5.06 -7.19
C VAL A 202 -16.49 6.01 -7.20
N HIS A 203 -16.47 6.99 -8.09
CA HIS A 203 -17.60 7.90 -8.29
C HIS A 203 -18.62 7.23 -9.21
N GLU A 204 -19.90 7.29 -8.81
CA GLU A 204 -21.08 6.69 -9.48
C GLU A 204 -21.12 6.93 -10.98
#